data_AF-A0A3M6F734-F1
#
_entry.id   AF-A0A3M6F734-F1
#
_cell.length_a   1.000
_cell.length_b   1.000
_cell.length_c   1.000
_cell.angle_alpha   90.00
_cell.angle_beta   90.00
_cell.angle_gamma   90.00
#
_symmetry.space_group_name_H-M   'P 1'
#
loop_
_entity.id
_entity.type
_entity.pdbx_description
1 polymer ?
#
loop_
_entity_poly.entity_id
_entity_poly.type
_entity_poly.pdbx_seq_one_letter_code
_entity_poly.pdbx_strand_id
1 'polypeptide(L)'
;MSNGLIDLEDEMYRLYVKFYPNGKPARIGFDALPSCTVSLISRYPDEAAHVIASSVYRLTRRVFFSPFTVERHTPRSFIRLRTARTQVYCYDSQPDLALAIRHVISTPAEPEIIQEIACMAFKNFNQPSLNLDLDSLRESSESLAIAVHKLTRANPC
;
A
#
# COMPACT_ATOMS: atom_id res chain seq x y z
N MET A 1 -26.62 0.45 -3.66
CA MET A 1 -25.25 -0.09 -3.64
C MET A 1 -24.41 0.90 -4.41
N SER A 2 -23.48 1.59 -3.73
CA SER A 2 -22.65 2.62 -4.36
C SER A 2 -21.74 1.99 -5.39
N ASN A 3 -21.69 2.56 -6.60
CA ASN A 3 -20.74 2.16 -7.65
C ASN A 3 -19.30 2.60 -7.33
N GLY A 4 -18.99 2.96 -6.07
CA GLY A 4 -17.74 3.61 -5.68
C GLY A 4 -16.48 2.82 -6.04
N LEU A 5 -16.55 1.49 -6.04
CA LEU A 5 -15.41 0.66 -6.46
C LEU A 5 -15.18 0.75 -7.97
N ILE A 6 -16.25 0.70 -8.76
CA ILE A 6 -16.20 0.82 -10.23
C ILE A 6 -15.74 2.23 -10.60
N ASP A 7 -16.29 3.25 -9.94
CA ASP A 7 -15.90 4.65 -10.16
C ASP A 7 -14.42 4.88 -9.80
N LEU A 8 -13.93 4.27 -8.72
CA LEU A 8 -12.52 4.30 -8.32
C LEU A 8 -11.63 3.60 -9.36
N GLU A 9 -12.02 2.41 -9.82
CA GLU A 9 -11.29 1.66 -10.85
C GLU A 9 -11.19 2.46 -12.16
N ASP A 10 -12.31 3.02 -12.63
CA ASP A 10 -12.37 3.83 -13.85
C ASP A 10 -11.50 5.10 -13.74
N GLU A 11 -11.56 5.82 -12.61
CA GLU A 11 -10.72 7.00 -12.39
C GLU A 11 -9.24 6.64 -12.25
N MET A 12 -8.93 5.51 -11.61
CA MET A 12 -7.56 5.03 -11.50
C MET A 12 -7.00 4.62 -12.87
N TYR A 13 -7.82 4.03 -13.73
CA TYR A 13 -7.47 3.74 -15.11
C TYR A 13 -7.29 5.02 -15.94
N ARG A 14 -8.14 6.03 -15.78
CA ARG A 14 -7.97 7.35 -16.42
C ARG A 14 -6.65 8.01 -16.02
N LEU A 15 -6.28 7.93 -14.74
CA LEU A 15 -4.97 8.37 -14.26
C LEU A 15 -3.85 7.58 -14.92
N TYR A 16 -3.97 6.25 -15.02
CA TYR A 16 -2.99 5.43 -15.72
C TYR A 16 -2.81 5.86 -17.17
N VAL A 17 -3.89 6.00 -17.96
CA VAL A 17 -3.79 6.41 -19.37
C VAL A 17 -3.17 7.81 -19.50
N LYS A 18 -3.46 8.71 -18.57
CA LYS A 18 -2.88 10.07 -18.53
C LYS A 18 -1.37 10.05 -18.27
N PHE A 19 -0.90 9.24 -17.33
CA PHE A 19 0.51 9.21 -16.92
C PHE A 19 1.34 8.13 -17.61
N TYR A 20 0.71 7.16 -18.26
CA TYR A 20 1.31 6.09 -19.05
C TYR A 20 0.71 6.03 -20.47
N PRO A 21 0.77 7.11 -21.26
CA PRO A 21 0.27 7.06 -22.64
C PRO A 21 1.02 5.98 -23.42
N ASN A 22 0.27 5.06 -24.04
CA ASN A 22 0.80 3.90 -24.75
C ASN A 22 1.68 2.98 -23.86
N GLY A 23 1.40 2.92 -22.56
CA GLY A 23 2.12 2.07 -21.61
C GLY A 23 3.52 2.57 -21.23
N LYS A 24 3.88 3.81 -21.61
CA LYS A 24 5.17 4.43 -21.27
C LYS A 24 4.96 5.63 -20.36
N PRO A 25 5.79 5.81 -19.31
CA PRO A 25 5.64 6.93 -18.40
C PRO A 25 5.74 8.26 -19.18
N ALA A 26 4.80 9.15 -18.90
CA ALA A 26 4.74 10.47 -19.51
C ALA A 26 6.02 11.25 -19.17
N ARG A 27 6.62 11.88 -20.18
CA ARG A 27 7.86 12.65 -20.01
C ARG A 27 7.67 13.94 -19.20
N ILE A 28 6.43 14.42 -19.10
CA ILE A 28 6.10 15.71 -18.49
C ILE A 28 4.96 15.49 -17.51
N GLY A 29 5.07 16.08 -16.32
CA GLY A 29 4.01 16.09 -15.32
C GLY A 29 3.87 14.78 -14.53
N PHE A 30 4.75 13.79 -14.73
CA PHE A 30 4.75 12.56 -13.94
C PHE A 30 4.87 12.81 -12.43
N ASP A 31 5.52 13.91 -12.04
CA ASP A 31 5.63 14.37 -10.65
C ASP A 31 4.26 14.67 -10.00
N ALA A 32 3.19 14.87 -10.79
CA ALA A 32 1.83 15.06 -10.30
C ALA A 32 1.08 13.74 -10.07
N LEU A 33 1.60 12.59 -10.51
CA LEU A 33 0.96 11.29 -10.31
C LEU A 33 0.70 11.00 -8.81
N PRO A 34 1.67 11.19 -7.90
CA PRO A 34 1.44 10.95 -6.47
C PRO A 34 0.31 11.81 -5.91
N SER A 35 0.28 13.11 -6.21
CA SER A 35 -0.74 14.03 -5.67
C SER A 35 -2.13 13.74 -6.24
N CYS A 36 -2.24 13.41 -7.53
CA CYS A 36 -3.50 12.98 -8.13
C CYS A 36 -4.02 11.68 -7.50
N THR A 37 -3.11 10.73 -7.26
CA THR A 37 -3.48 9.44 -6.67
C THR A 37 -3.89 9.58 -5.21
N VAL A 38 -3.19 10.39 -4.41
CA VAL A 38 -3.57 10.74 -3.03
C VAL A 38 -4.97 11.34 -3.00
N SER A 39 -5.23 12.33 -3.87
CA SER A 39 -6.56 12.95 -3.96
C SER A 39 -7.65 11.93 -4.30
N LEU A 40 -7.35 10.93 -5.12
CA LEU A 40 -8.31 9.90 -5.51
C LEU A 40 -8.62 8.94 -4.36
N ILE A 41 -7.60 8.42 -3.68
CA ILE A 41 -7.81 7.51 -2.54
C ILE A 41 -8.50 8.20 -1.36
N SER A 42 -8.28 9.51 -1.17
CA SER A 42 -9.00 10.29 -0.15
C SER A 42 -10.48 10.50 -0.49
N ARG A 43 -10.87 10.45 -1.78
CA ARG A 43 -12.27 10.52 -2.20
C ARG A 43 -13.00 9.17 -2.03
N TYR A 44 -12.27 8.07 -2.12
CA TYR A 44 -12.80 6.70 -2.00
C TYR A 44 -12.00 5.87 -0.96
N PRO A 45 -12.00 6.29 0.32
CA PRO A 45 -11.11 5.70 1.33
C PRO A 45 -11.48 4.25 1.66
N ASP A 46 -12.76 3.90 1.64
CA ASP A 46 -13.25 2.55 1.96
C ASP A 46 -12.86 1.56 0.85
N GLU A 47 -13.12 1.93 -0.41
CA GLU A 47 -12.83 1.10 -1.58
C GLU A 47 -11.31 0.95 -1.79
N ALA A 48 -10.55 2.04 -1.66
CA ALA A 48 -9.09 1.99 -1.76
C ALA A 48 -8.50 1.09 -0.68
N ALA A 49 -8.94 1.24 0.58
CA ALA A 49 -8.45 0.40 1.67
C ALA A 49 -8.79 -1.08 1.47
N HIS A 50 -10.00 -1.38 0.97
CA HIS A 50 -10.40 -2.76 0.70
C HIS A 50 -9.54 -3.42 -0.38
N VAL A 51 -9.30 -2.75 -1.50
CA VAL A 51 -8.48 -3.28 -2.59
C VAL A 51 -7.04 -3.48 -2.13
N ILE A 52 -6.45 -2.50 -1.43
CA ILE A 52 -5.09 -2.59 -0.94
C ILE A 52 -4.95 -3.73 0.07
N ALA A 53 -5.84 -3.84 1.07
CA ALA A 53 -5.81 -4.92 2.04
C ALA A 53 -5.96 -6.30 1.37
N SER A 54 -6.82 -6.40 0.36
CA SER A 54 -7.02 -7.64 -0.42
C SER A 54 -5.77 -8.04 -1.20
N SER A 55 -5.11 -7.08 -1.85
CA SER A 55 -3.88 -7.33 -2.59
C SER A 55 -2.72 -7.70 -1.66
N VAL A 56 -2.55 -6.98 -0.56
CA VAL A 56 -1.55 -7.29 0.47
C VAL A 56 -1.78 -8.70 1.00
N TYR A 57 -3.02 -9.06 1.35
CA TYR A 57 -3.37 -10.41 1.82
C TYR A 57 -3.05 -11.51 0.79
N ARG A 58 -3.39 -11.28 -0.49
CA ARG A 58 -3.09 -12.24 -1.57
C ARG A 58 -1.59 -12.45 -1.75
N LEU A 59 -0.80 -11.39 -1.62
CA LEU A 59 0.66 -11.45 -1.71
C LEU A 59 1.26 -12.14 -0.48
N THR A 60 0.84 -11.80 0.73
CA THR A 60 1.36 -12.43 1.96
C THR A 60 0.98 -13.90 2.08
N ARG A 61 -0.25 -14.30 1.73
CA ARG A 61 -0.69 -15.71 1.78
C ARG A 61 0.12 -16.62 0.85
N ARG A 62 0.63 -16.11 -0.27
CA ARG A 62 1.44 -16.90 -1.22
C ARG A 62 2.84 -17.18 -0.70
N VAL A 63 3.31 -16.43 0.29
CA VAL A 63 4.73 -16.40 0.69
C VAL A 63 4.94 -16.81 2.15
N PHE A 64 3.98 -16.52 3.04
CA PHE A 64 4.12 -16.75 4.47
C PHE A 64 3.13 -17.81 5.01
N PHE A 65 3.59 -18.57 6.00
CA PHE A 65 2.75 -19.52 6.74
C PHE A 65 1.67 -18.80 7.58
N SER A 66 1.94 -17.55 8.00
CA SER A 66 1.04 -16.68 8.76
C SER A 66 0.72 -15.41 7.97
N PRO A 67 -0.47 -15.30 7.33
CA PRO A 67 -0.76 -14.25 6.34
C PRO A 67 -0.92 -12.84 6.91
N PHE A 68 -1.02 -12.72 8.25
CA PHE A 68 -1.19 -11.44 8.96
C PHE A 68 0.03 -11.06 9.81
N THR A 69 1.14 -11.77 9.64
CA THR A 69 2.36 -11.56 10.41
C THR A 69 3.48 -11.13 9.47
N VAL A 70 3.99 -9.90 9.65
CA VAL A 70 5.16 -9.39 8.92
C VAL A 70 6.35 -9.42 9.86
N GLU A 71 7.37 -10.20 9.49
CA GLU A 71 8.63 -10.30 10.23
C GLU A 71 9.70 -9.49 9.51
N ARG A 72 10.28 -8.48 10.17
CA ARG A 72 11.41 -7.73 9.65
C ARG A 72 12.66 -8.05 10.45
N HIS A 73 13.66 -8.61 9.77
CA HIS A 73 14.98 -8.83 10.35
C HIS A 73 15.83 -7.56 10.19
N THR A 74 16.26 -6.97 11.30
CA THR A 74 17.29 -5.92 11.23
C THR A 74 18.64 -6.55 10.95
N PRO A 75 19.43 -6.04 9.97
CA PRO A 75 20.72 -6.61 9.63
C PRO A 75 21.68 -6.56 10.83
N ARG A 76 22.50 -7.61 10.96
CA ARG A 76 23.53 -7.71 12.00
C ARG A 76 24.55 -6.59 11.79
N SER A 77 24.69 -5.68 12.76
CA SER A 77 25.81 -4.73 12.75
C SER A 77 27.09 -5.50 13.09
N PHE A 78 28.03 -5.68 12.16
CA PHE A 78 29.30 -6.37 12.45
C PHE A 78 30.13 -5.68 13.57
N ILE A 79 29.87 -4.39 13.82
CA ILE A 79 30.59 -3.56 14.81
C ILE A 79 30.10 -3.80 16.26
N ARG A 80 28.94 -4.43 16.45
CA ARG A 80 28.41 -4.81 17.78
C ARG A 80 27.85 -6.22 17.69
N LEU A 81 28.33 -7.13 18.53
CA LEU A 81 27.78 -8.49 18.75
C LEU A 81 26.35 -8.46 19.32
N ARG A 82 25.43 -7.75 18.66
CA ARG A 82 24.00 -7.76 18.96
C ARG A 82 23.36 -8.83 18.10
N THR A 83 22.52 -9.63 18.73
CA THR A 83 21.62 -10.57 18.05
C THR A 83 20.73 -9.79 17.07
N ALA A 84 20.48 -10.38 15.91
CA ALA A 84 19.52 -9.85 14.96
C ALA A 84 18.18 -9.70 15.70
N ARG A 85 17.63 -8.49 15.72
CA ARG A 85 16.28 -8.27 16.26
C ARG A 85 15.30 -8.56 15.15
N THR A 86 14.36 -9.45 15.43
CA THR A 86 13.17 -9.65 14.61
C THR A 86 12.08 -8.78 15.19
N GLN A 87 11.54 -7.86 14.39
CA GLN A 87 10.32 -7.14 14.73
C GLN A 87 9.17 -7.86 14.04
N VAL A 88 8.14 -8.19 14.81
CA VAL A 88 6.95 -8.88 14.34
C VAL A 88 5.78 -7.90 14.40
N TYR A 89 5.13 -7.71 13.26
CA TYR A 89 3.94 -6.86 13.12
C TYR A 89 2.76 -7.77 12.80
N CYS A 90 1.70 -7.71 13.61
CA CYS A 90 0.55 -8.59 13.46
C CYS A 90 -0.74 -7.79 13.28
N TYR A 91 -1.56 -8.25 12.33
CA TYR A 91 -2.95 -7.86 12.15
C TYR A 91 -3.86 -9.02 12.54
N ASP A 92 -5.08 -8.73 13.00
CA ASP A 92 -5.99 -9.80 13.42
C ASP A 92 -6.76 -10.39 12.25
N SER A 93 -6.96 -9.61 11.17
CA SER A 93 -7.67 -10.03 9.97
C SER A 93 -7.45 -9.09 8.77
N GLN A 94 -7.91 -9.49 7.58
CA GLN A 94 -7.91 -8.62 6.40
C GLN A 94 -8.82 -7.38 6.56
N PRO A 95 -10.04 -7.50 7.13
CA PRO A 95 -10.85 -6.33 7.49
C PRO A 95 -10.16 -5.38 8.48
N ASP A 96 -9.42 -5.91 9.45
CA ASP A 96 -8.65 -5.12 10.41
C ASP A 96 -7.56 -4.29 9.71
N LEU A 97 -6.81 -4.90 8.80
CA LEU A 97 -5.86 -4.18 7.93
C LEU A 97 -6.56 -3.11 7.07
N ALA A 98 -7.74 -3.41 6.51
CA ALA A 98 -8.49 -2.45 5.72
C ALA A 98 -8.96 -1.25 6.57
N LEU A 99 -9.44 -1.49 7.80
CA LEU A 99 -9.81 -0.43 8.73
C LEU A 99 -8.60 0.45 9.09
N ALA A 100 -7.44 -0.17 9.35
CA ALA A 100 -6.21 0.54 9.63
C ALA A 100 -5.78 1.43 8.45
N ILE A 101 -5.80 0.92 7.22
CA ILE A 101 -5.49 1.70 6.01
C ILE A 101 -6.48 2.85 5.83
N ARG A 102 -7.78 2.59 5.95
CA ARG A 102 -8.83 3.62 5.86
C ARG A 102 -8.61 4.73 6.90
N HIS A 103 -8.28 4.36 8.13
CA HIS A 103 -7.97 5.32 9.20
C HIS A 103 -6.79 6.20 8.77
N VAL A 104 -5.69 5.62 8.30
CA VAL A 104 -4.53 6.40 7.82
C VAL A 104 -4.87 7.32 6.63
N ILE A 105 -5.73 6.89 5.70
CA ILE A 105 -6.19 7.75 4.59
C ILE A 105 -7.03 8.93 5.12
N SER A 106 -7.90 8.67 6.10
CA SER A 106 -8.87 9.65 6.62
C SER A 106 -8.24 10.63 7.62
N THR A 107 -7.23 10.17 8.37
CA THR A 107 -6.47 10.96 9.35
C THR A 107 -4.98 10.84 9.02
N PRO A 108 -4.49 11.56 7.99
CA PRO A 108 -3.09 11.50 7.62
C PRO A 108 -2.22 12.15 8.70
N ALA A 109 -1.62 11.33 9.55
CA ALA A 109 -0.65 11.76 10.55
C ALA A 109 0.75 11.97 9.94
N GLU A 110 1.10 11.17 8.92
CA GLU A 110 2.40 11.23 8.23
C GLU A 110 2.20 11.26 6.70
N PRO A 111 2.64 12.35 6.02
CA PRO A 111 2.43 12.50 4.58
C PRO A 111 3.19 11.46 3.74
N GLU A 112 4.30 10.93 4.24
CA GLU A 112 5.07 9.87 3.58
C GLU A 112 4.25 8.58 3.46
N ILE A 113 3.48 8.25 4.50
CA ILE A 113 2.69 7.01 4.53
C ILE A 113 1.48 7.12 3.60
N ILE A 114 0.83 8.28 3.50
CA ILE A 114 -0.27 8.45 2.53
C ILE A 114 0.23 8.38 1.08
N GLN A 115 1.47 8.83 0.82
CA GLN A 115 2.10 8.70 -0.49
C GLN A 115 2.42 7.23 -0.80
N GLU A 116 2.88 6.47 0.19
CA GLU A 116 3.12 5.03 0.05
C GLU A 116 1.82 4.26 -0.21
N ILE A 117 0.74 4.58 0.51
CA ILE A 117 -0.61 4.05 0.27
C ILE A 117 -1.06 4.37 -1.15
N ALA A 118 -0.93 5.63 -1.59
CA ALA A 118 -1.31 6.05 -2.93
C ALA A 118 -0.51 5.32 -4.01
N CYS A 119 0.82 5.23 -3.85
CA CYS A 119 1.69 4.47 -4.74
C CYS A 119 1.25 3.01 -4.84
N MET A 120 0.96 2.38 -3.71
CA MET A 120 0.48 1.01 -3.65
C MET A 120 -0.90 0.84 -4.27
N ALA A 121 -1.82 1.77 -4.06
CA ALA A 121 -3.13 1.77 -4.72
C ALA A 121 -2.95 1.77 -6.24
N PHE A 122 -2.20 2.75 -6.76
CA PHE A 122 -1.97 2.90 -8.20
C PHE A 122 -1.33 1.65 -8.81
N LYS A 123 -0.31 1.08 -8.15
CA LYS A 123 0.34 -0.17 -8.60
C LYS A 123 -0.61 -1.35 -8.59
N ASN A 124 -1.45 -1.49 -7.57
CA ASN A 124 -2.39 -2.61 -7.46
C ASN A 124 -3.47 -2.56 -8.53
N PHE A 125 -4.10 -1.40 -8.74
CA PHE A 125 -5.13 -1.25 -9.77
C PHE A 125 -4.57 -1.45 -11.18
N ASN A 126 -3.34 -1.00 -11.43
CA ASN A 126 -2.72 -1.06 -12.76
C ASN A 126 -1.71 -2.21 -12.91
N GLN A 127 -1.72 -3.17 -11.99
CA GLN A 127 -0.76 -4.29 -11.96
C GLN A 127 -0.66 -5.03 -13.31
N PRO A 128 -1.76 -5.37 -14.00
CA PRO A 128 -1.69 -6.06 -15.30
C PRO A 128 -0.98 -5.23 -16.38
N SER A 129 -1.04 -3.91 -16.27
CA SER A 129 -0.53 -2.97 -17.27
C SER A 129 0.88 -2.46 -16.96
N LEU A 130 1.34 -2.58 -15.71
CA LEU A 130 2.64 -2.10 -15.26
C LEU A 130 3.75 -3.18 -15.31
N ASN A 131 3.42 -4.45 -15.59
CA ASN A 131 4.39 -5.56 -15.63
C ASN A 131 5.33 -5.58 -14.41
N LEU A 132 4.81 -5.27 -13.22
CA LEU A 132 5.61 -5.23 -11.99
C LEU A 132 6.05 -6.64 -11.61
N ASP A 133 7.31 -6.78 -11.20
CA ASP A 133 7.78 -8.03 -10.63
C ASP A 133 7.13 -8.28 -9.25
N LEU A 134 7.04 -9.56 -8.88
CA LEU A 134 6.42 -9.97 -7.62
C LEU A 134 7.24 -9.50 -6.41
N ASP A 135 8.56 -9.39 -6.56
CA ASP A 135 9.46 -8.98 -5.47
C ASP A 135 9.30 -7.49 -5.12
N SER A 136 9.17 -6.58 -6.10
CA SER A 136 8.93 -5.15 -5.80
C SER A 136 7.54 -4.92 -5.19
N LEU A 137 6.53 -5.66 -5.65
CA LEU A 137 5.18 -5.62 -5.07
C LEU A 137 5.19 -6.11 -3.62
N ARG A 138 6.00 -7.14 -3.34
CA ARG A 138 6.18 -7.68 -2.00
C ARG A 138 6.85 -6.67 -1.08
N GLU A 139 8.00 -6.12 -1.45
CA GLU A 139 8.72 -5.14 -0.61
C GLU A 139 7.87 -3.91 -0.31
N SER A 140 7.11 -3.44 -1.31
CA SER A 140 6.18 -2.31 -1.13
C SER A 140 5.00 -2.67 -0.21
N SER A 141 4.49 -3.90 -0.28
CA SER A 141 3.40 -4.38 0.60
C SER A 141 3.84 -4.56 2.05
N GLU A 142 5.03 -5.11 2.27
CA GLU A 142 5.61 -5.29 3.61
C GLU A 142 5.89 -3.92 4.26
N SER A 143 6.45 -2.98 3.50
CA SER A 143 6.75 -1.63 3.98
C SER A 143 5.47 -0.88 4.37
N LEU A 144 4.44 -0.94 3.52
CA LEU A 144 3.13 -0.37 3.82
C LEU A 144 2.50 -0.99 5.08
N ALA A 145 2.48 -2.32 5.15
CA ALA A 145 1.89 -3.03 6.30
C ALA A 145 2.60 -2.65 7.61
N ILE A 146 3.91 -2.40 7.58
CA ILE A 146 4.65 -1.93 8.75
C ILE A 146 4.30 -0.47 9.09
N ALA A 147 4.24 0.40 8.08
CA ALA A 147 3.95 1.82 8.24
C ALA A 147 2.55 2.05 8.84
N VAL A 148 1.54 1.39 8.29
CA VAL A 148 0.16 1.44 8.79
C VAL A 148 0.08 0.92 10.23
N HIS A 149 0.72 -0.21 10.54
CA HIS A 149 0.72 -0.77 11.89
C HIS A 149 1.37 0.18 12.90
N LYS A 150 2.46 0.87 12.53
CA LYS A 150 3.13 1.83 13.41
C LYS A 150 2.23 3.03 13.71
N LEU A 151 1.55 3.57 12.70
CA LEU A 151 0.64 4.70 12.87
C LEU A 151 -0.57 4.35 13.74
N THR A 152 -1.23 3.22 13.48
CA THR A 152 -2.45 2.85 14.21
C THR A 152 -2.18 2.40 15.65
N ARG A 153 -0.99 1.87 15.95
CA ARG A 153 -0.60 1.57 17.35
C ARG A 153 0.02 2.76 18.10
N ALA A 154 0.55 3.76 17.39
CA ALA A 154 1.01 5.01 18.01
C ALA A 154 -0.18 5.88 18.44
N ASN A 155 -1.25 5.89 17.65
CA ASN A 155 -2.51 6.57 17.96
C ASN A 155 -3.64 5.53 17.97
N PRO A 156 -3.80 4.76 19.08
CA PRO A 156 -4.93 3.87 19.20
C PRO A 156 -6.22 4.69 19.11
N CYS A 157 -7.10 4.29 18.19
CA CYS A 157 -8.43 4.86 18.04
C CYS A 157 -9.26 4.69 19.31
#